data_AF-A0A945SSQ4-F1
#
_entry.id   AF-A0A945SSQ4-F1
#
_cell.length_a   1.000
_cell.length_b   1.000
_cell.length_c   1.000
_cell.angle_alpha   90.00
_cell.angle_beta   90.00
_cell.angle_gamma   90.00
#
_symmetry.space_group_name_H-M   'P 1'
#
loop_
_entity.id
_entity.type
_entity.pdbx_description
1 polymer ?
#
loop_
_entity_poly.entity_id
_entity_poly.type
_entity_poly.pdbx_seq_one_letter_code
_entity_poly.pdbx_strand_id
1 'polypeptide(L)' 'MVDNWIDCPHCGRNVTSFPDECRSCGKDLRFLPDGSPNPGQQNKYLKAMQAGSFVDKAVFAVILLMFAGLVLRFLF' A
#
# COMPACT_ATOMS: atom_id res chain seq x y z
N MET A 1 16.41 9.07 6.33
CA MET A 1 15.18 8.56 6.97
C MET A 1 14.12 9.60 6.61
N VAL A 2 13.05 9.23 5.89
CA VAL A 2 12.02 10.24 5.54
C VAL A 2 11.28 10.54 6.83
N ASP A 3 11.53 11.72 7.38
CA ASP A 3 10.79 12.30 8.48
C ASP A 3 9.34 12.52 8.01
N ASN A 4 8.51 11.48 8.12
CA ASN A 4 7.08 11.55 7.84
C ASN A 4 6.41 12.16 9.08
N TRP A 5 6.26 13.47 9.09
CA TRP A 5 5.52 14.19 10.12
C TRP A 5 4.07 14.29 9.67
N ILE A 6 3.14 13.92 10.55
CA ILE A 6 1.70 13.90 10.33
C ILE A 6 1.01 14.68 11.43
N ASP A 7 0.00 15.46 11.07
CA ASP A 7 -0.82 16.14 12.05
C ASP A 7 -1.78 15.16 12.73
N CYS A 8 -1.78 15.14 14.06
CA CYS A 8 -2.60 14.21 14.81
C CYS A 8 -4.10 14.59 14.68
N PRO A 9 -4.96 13.72 14.13
CA PRO A 9 -6.37 14.03 13.90
C PRO A 9 -7.18 14.22 15.19
N HIS A 10 -6.62 13.86 16.35
CA HIS A 10 -7.27 14.00 17.66
C HIS A 10 -6.93 15.29 18.40
N CYS A 11 -5.75 15.87 18.15
CA CYS A 11 -5.26 17.00 18.93
C CYS A 11 -4.64 18.14 18.09
N GLY A 12 -4.55 17.98 16.77
CA GLY A 12 -4.05 19.02 15.87
C GLY A 12 -2.55 19.29 16.02
N ARG A 13 -1.80 18.38 16.65
CA ARG A 13 -0.35 18.52 16.84
C ARG A 13 0.40 17.71 15.81
N ASN A 14 1.43 18.32 15.25
CA ASN A 14 2.35 17.66 14.37
C ASN A 14 3.17 16.62 15.15
N VAL A 15 3.04 15.36 14.77
CA VAL A 15 3.73 14.22 15.38
C VAL A 15 4.43 13.40 14.31
N THR A 16 5.49 12.69 14.68
CA THR A 16 6.11 11.73 13.78
C THR A 16 5.13 10.59 13.48
N SER A 17 5.13 10.09 12.25
CA SER A 17 4.28 8.97 11.83
C SER A 17 4.61 7.66 12.56
N PHE A 18 5.71 7.64 13.30
CA PHE A 18 6.12 6.63 14.26
C PHE A 18 6.36 7.32 15.60
N PRO A 19 5.80 6.88 16.71
CA PRO A 19 5.00 5.67 16.95
C PRO A 19 3.53 5.74 16.47
N ASP A 20 2.81 4.60 16.49
CA ASP A 20 1.37 4.50 16.16
C ASP A 20 0.47 5.28 17.13
N GLU A 21 1.00 5.71 18.27
CA GLU A 21 0.31 6.54 19.25
C GLU A 21 0.79 7.99 19.22
N CYS A 22 -0.11 8.93 19.39
CA CYS A 22 0.25 10.32 19.59
C CYS A 22 0.73 10.52 21.03
N ARG A 23 2.00 10.82 21.25
CA ARG A 23 2.55 11.09 22.59
C ARG A 23 1.91 12.29 23.30
N SER A 24 1.27 13.20 22.56
CA SER A 24 0.63 14.38 23.14
C SER A 24 -0.76 14.09 23.72
N CYS A 25 -1.54 13.22 23.09
CA CYS A 25 -2.92 12.93 23.51
C CYS A 25 -3.15 11.46 23.90
N GLY A 26 -2.15 10.59 23.73
CA GLY A 26 -2.22 9.16 24.01
C GLY A 26 -3.17 8.38 23.09
N LYS A 27 -3.68 9.00 22.02
CA LYS A 27 -4.62 8.34 21.10
C LYS A 27 -3.90 7.73 19.91
N ASP A 28 -4.48 6.64 19.43
CA ASP A 28 -3.99 5.89 18.29
C ASP A 28 -4.14 6.72 17.00
N LEU A 29 -3.01 6.93 16.30
CA LEU A 29 -2.92 7.70 15.06
C LEU A 29 -3.44 6.91 13.86
N ARG A 30 -3.60 5.60 13.99
CA ARG A 30 -4.16 4.73 12.95
C ARG A 30 -5.66 4.95 12.75
N PHE A 31 -6.32 5.57 13.72
CA PHE A 31 -7.75 5.84 13.69
C PHE A 31 -8.03 7.32 13.86
N LEU A 32 -9.03 7.82 13.14
CA LEU A 32 -9.60 9.14 13.35
C LEU A 32 -10.45 9.17 14.64
N PRO A 33 -10.84 10.36 15.13
CA PRO A 33 -11.76 10.48 16.26
C PRO A 33 -13.09 9.75 16.04
N ASP A 34 -13.52 9.59 14.78
CA ASP A 34 -14.74 8.87 14.39
C ASP A 34 -14.55 7.34 14.31
N GLY A 35 -13.36 6.82 14.61
CA GLY A 35 -13.03 5.39 14.54
C GLY A 35 -12.70 4.87 13.14
N SER A 36 -12.76 5.73 12.11
CA SER A 36 -12.35 5.38 10.75
C SER A 36 -10.82 5.28 10.60
N PRO A 37 -10.28 4.47 9.67
CA PRO A 37 -8.84 4.33 9.47
C PRO A 37 -8.22 5.64 8.94
N ASN A 38 -7.08 6.05 9.50
CA ASN A 38 -6.36 7.25 9.08
C ASN A 38 -5.60 7.02 7.76
N PRO A 39 -5.96 7.68 6.65
CA PRO A 39 -5.28 7.51 5.37
C PRO A 39 -3.82 7.99 5.41
N GLY A 40 -3.48 8.93 6.29
CA GLY A 40 -2.09 9.40 6.45
C GLY A 40 -1.13 8.33 7.01
N GLN A 41 -1.68 7.30 7.67
CA GLN A 41 -0.93 6.13 8.15
C GLN A 41 -0.93 4.96 7.16
N GLN A 42 -1.85 4.93 6.19
CA GLN A 42 -1.93 3.84 5.19
C GLN A 42 -0.75 3.80 4.20
N ASN A 43 0.06 4.85 4.15
CA ASN A 43 1.20 5.00 3.24
C ASN A 43 2.26 3.88 3.38
N LYS A 44 2.29 3.16 4.51
CA LYS A 44 3.22 2.06 4.75
C LYS A 44 2.74 0.70 4.23
N TYR A 45 1.42 0.48 4.19
CA TYR A 45 0.83 -0.79 3.76
C TYR A 45 0.44 -0.80 2.28
N LEU A 46 -0.01 0.32 1.72
CA LEU A 46 -0.32 0.41 0.28
C LEU A 46 0.93 0.18 -0.60
N LYS A 47 2.11 0.61 -0.13
CA LYS A 47 3.37 0.42 -0.84
C LYS A 47 3.76 -1.07 -0.99
N ALA A 48 3.31 -1.94 -0.10
CA ALA A 48 3.58 -3.37 -0.21
C ALA A 48 2.68 -4.06 -1.25
N MET A 49 1.47 -3.55 -1.49
CA MET A 49 0.53 -4.13 -2.47
C MET A 49 0.80 -3.67 -3.90
N GLN A 50 1.35 -2.46 -4.09
CA GLN A 50 1.57 -1.90 -5.43
C GLN A 50 2.76 -2.55 -6.17
N ALA A 51 3.68 -3.19 -5.46
CA ALA A 51 4.84 -3.86 -6.07
C ALA A 51 4.51 -5.22 -6.74
N GLY A 52 3.33 -5.81 -6.48
CA GLY A 52 2.92 -7.10 -7.04
C GLY A 52 2.33 -7.04 -8.46
N SER A 53 1.89 -5.86 -8.92
CA SER A 53 1.05 -5.78 -10.13
C SER A 53 1.81 -5.84 -11.47
N PHE A 54 3.14 -5.60 -11.46
CA PHE A 54 3.92 -5.60 -12.70
C PHE A 54 4.37 -7.00 -13.12
N VAL A 55 4.76 -7.85 -12.16
CA VAL A 55 5.22 -9.21 -12.43
C VAL A 55 4.07 -10.07 -12.97
N ASP A 56 2.86 -9.90 -12.43
CA ASP A 56 1.66 -10.64 -12.85
C ASP A 56 1.32 -10.43 -14.34
N LYS A 57 1.40 -9.18 -14.83
CA LYS A 57 1.08 -8.87 -16.24
C LYS A 57 2.10 -9.44 -17.21
N ALA A 58 3.40 -9.41 -16.86
CA ALA A 58 4.46 -9.93 -17.72
C ALA A 58 4.39 -11.47 -17.79
N VAL A 59 4.16 -12.14 -16.66
CA VAL A 59 4.00 -13.60 -16.61
C VAL A 59 2.79 -14.05 -17.42
N PHE A 60 1.64 -13.37 -17.28
CA PHE A 60 0.44 -13.70 -18.03
C PHE A 60 0.63 -13.54 -19.55
N ALA A 61 1.33 -12.50 -20.00
CA ALA A 61 1.63 -12.28 -21.41
C ALA A 61 2.55 -13.36 -22.00
N VAL A 62 3.57 -13.82 -21.26
CA VAL A 62 4.46 -14.91 -21.71
C VAL A 62 3.71 -16.23 -21.82
N ILE A 63 2.84 -16.55 -20.85
CA ILE A 63 2.02 -17.76 -20.90
C ILE A 63 1.09 -17.73 -22.12
N LEU A 64 0.43 -16.61 -22.40
CA LEU A 64 -0.42 -16.47 -23.58
C LEU A 64 0.34 -16.66 -24.90
N LEU A 65 1.55 -16.09 -25.02
CA LEU A 65 2.39 -16.25 -26.21
C LEU A 65 2.86 -17.71 -26.40
N MET A 66 3.21 -18.41 -25.32
CA MET A 66 3.54 -19.84 -25.38
C MET A 66 2.35 -20.68 -25.84
N PHE A 67 1.16 -20.45 -25.28
CA PHE A 67 -0.06 -21.16 -25.68
C PHE A 67 -0.43 -20.89 -27.13
N ALA A 68 -0.38 -19.63 -27.58
CA ALA A 68 -0.66 -19.28 -28.97
C ALA A 68 0.32 -19.95 -29.95
N GLY A 69 1.63 -19.97 -29.61
CA GLY A 69 2.64 -20.64 -30.41
C GLY A 69 2.47 -22.16 -30.46
N LEU A 70 2.08 -22.78 -29.33
CA LEU A 70 1.83 -24.22 -29.25
C LEU A 70 0.60 -24.64 -30.06
N VAL A 71 -0.48 -23.85 -30.01
CA VAL A 71 -1.69 -24.08 -30.80
C VAL A 71 -1.41 -23.94 -32.29
N LEU A 72 -0.68 -22.91 -32.71
CA LEU A 72 -0.31 -22.74 -34.13
C LEU A 72 0.46 -23.96 -34.68
N ARG A 73 1.36 -24.52 -33.86
CA ARG A 73 2.18 -25.68 -34.23
C ARG A 73 1.41 -27.01 -34.21
N PHE A 74 0.27 -27.07 -33.54
CA PHE A 74 -0.61 -28.25 -33.54
C PHE A 74 -1.64 -28.22 -34.68
N LEU A 75 -1.93 -27.02 -35.22
CA LEU A 75 -2.95 -26.79 -36.24
C LEU A 75 -2.39 -26.80 -37.67
N PHE A 76 -1.06 -26.76 -37.81
CA PHE A 76 -0.32 -26.72 -39.07
C PHE A 76 0.74 -27.83 -39.10
#